data_AF-B9W7F9-F1
#
_entry.id   AF-B9W7F9-F1
#
_cell.length_a   1.000
_cell.length_b   1.000
_cell.length_c   1.000
_cell.angle_alpha   90.00
_cell.angle_beta   90.00
_cell.angle_gamma   90.00
#
_symmetry.space_group_name_H-M   'P 1'
#
loop_
_entity.id
_entity.type
_entity.pdbx_description
1 polymer ?
#
loop_
_entity_poly.entity_id
_entity_poly.type
_entity_poly.pdbx_seq_one_letter_code
_entity_poly.pdbx_strand_id
1 'polypeptide(L)'
;MSNSNATNNQYPKYINDTTPPTITLKQYDNASWASTTCLDHNSQTNQYIVVVMENPKQIVAIIDSQDNMILDILFKNAHEAHSKQEYDQK
;
A
#
# COMPACT_ATOMS: atom_id res chain seq x y z
N MET A 1 25.28 -26.74 5.68
CA MET A 1 25.01 -25.42 6.28
C MET A 1 24.46 -24.56 5.16
N SER A 2 23.14 -24.36 5.10
CA SER A 2 22.51 -23.64 3.99
C SER A 2 22.36 -22.17 4.33
N ASN A 3 22.90 -21.34 3.45
CA ASN A 3 23.01 -19.89 3.50
C ASN A 3 21.68 -19.19 3.87
N SER A 4 21.68 -18.50 5.01
CA SER A 4 20.64 -17.56 5.42
C SER A 4 20.85 -16.20 4.76
N ASN A 5 20.41 -16.05 3.52
CA ASN A 5 20.15 -14.75 2.89
C ASN A 5 18.65 -14.64 2.54
N ALA A 6 17.79 -14.96 3.51
CA ALA A 6 16.41 -14.52 3.43
C ALA A 6 16.40 -13.03 3.77
N THR A 7 16.39 -12.18 2.74
CA THR A 7 15.89 -10.81 2.90
C THR A 7 14.56 -10.94 3.61
N ASN A 8 14.46 -10.41 4.82
CA ASN A 8 13.32 -10.60 5.68
C ASN A 8 12.15 -9.77 5.11
N ASN A 9 11.52 -10.28 4.05
CA ASN A 9 10.35 -9.73 3.35
C ASN A 9 9.07 -9.96 4.17
N GLN A 10 9.20 -10.00 5.50
CA GLN A 10 8.07 -10.19 6.38
C GLN A 10 7.28 -8.89 6.48
N TYR A 11 5.98 -9.01 6.29
CA TYR A 11 5.02 -7.95 6.57
C TYR A 11 5.11 -7.53 8.04
N PRO A 12 4.79 -6.26 8.35
CA PRO A 12 4.86 -5.79 9.71
C PRO A 12 3.82 -6.52 10.57
N LYS A 13 4.17 -6.74 11.84
CA LYS A 13 3.29 -7.44 12.77
C LYS A 13 2.07 -6.60 13.10
N TYR A 14 0.94 -7.27 13.29
CA TYR A 14 -0.29 -6.65 13.76
C TYR A 14 -0.13 -6.28 15.23
N ILE A 15 -0.77 -5.18 15.65
CA ILE A 15 -0.60 -4.63 17.01
C ILE A 15 -1.21 -5.55 18.07
N ASN A 16 -2.27 -6.29 17.72
CA ASN A 16 -3.07 -7.15 18.60
C ASN A 16 -3.64 -8.37 17.83
N ASP A 17 -2.86 -8.91 16.89
CA ASP A 17 -3.22 -10.00 15.96
C ASP A 17 -4.39 -9.71 15.00
N THR A 18 -5.08 -8.57 15.13
CA THR A 18 -6.25 -8.22 14.32
C THR A 18 -6.14 -6.83 13.67
N THR A 19 -5.38 -5.92 14.26
CA THR A 19 -5.19 -4.54 13.78
C THR A 19 -3.85 -4.40 13.05
N PRO A 20 -3.86 -4.06 11.74
CA PRO A 20 -2.66 -3.70 11.01
C PRO A 20 -1.98 -2.47 11.64
N PRO A 21 -0.65 -2.38 11.60
CA PRO A 21 0.06 -1.21 12.10
C PRO A 21 -0.19 0.02 11.21
N THR A 22 -0.16 1.20 11.82
CA THR A 22 -0.12 2.46 11.09
C THR A 22 1.32 2.84 10.76
N ILE A 23 1.59 3.20 9.51
CA ILE A 23 2.91 3.64 9.02
C ILE A 23 2.77 4.89 8.17
N THR A 24 3.85 5.66 8.01
CA THR A 24 3.89 6.76 7.05
C THR A 24 4.15 6.25 5.63
N LEU A 25 3.79 7.06 4.63
CA LEU A 25 4.10 6.78 3.22
C LEU A 25 5.62 6.63 3.01
N LYS A 26 6.43 7.43 3.70
CA LYS A 26 7.89 7.32 3.66
C LYS A 26 8.38 5.98 4.23
N GLN A 27 7.77 5.46 5.28
CA GLN A 27 8.12 4.13 5.81
C GLN A 27 7.75 3.03 4.82
N TYR A 28 6.61 3.18 4.14
CA TYR A 28 6.19 2.26 3.09
C TYR A 28 7.19 2.24 1.91
N ASP A 29 7.58 3.41 1.39
CA ASP A 29 8.52 3.51 0.26
C ASP A 29 9.87 2.83 0.51
N ASN A 30 10.30 2.75 1.77
CA ASN A 30 11.57 2.13 2.16
C ASN A 30 11.42 0.68 2.66
N ALA A 31 10.21 0.15 2.69
CA ALA A 31 9.96 -1.19 3.21
C ALA A 31 10.44 -2.27 2.22
N SER A 32 11.14 -3.28 2.73
CA SER A 32 11.61 -4.43 1.92
C SER A 32 10.47 -5.19 1.24
N TRP A 33 9.29 -5.17 1.85
CA TRP A 33 8.07 -5.82 1.39
C TRP A 33 7.21 -4.94 0.45
N ALA A 34 7.59 -3.68 0.21
CA ALA A 34 6.82 -2.76 -0.66
C ALA A 34 6.64 -3.29 -2.09
N SER A 35 7.63 -4.06 -2.59
CA SER A 35 7.61 -4.65 -3.93
C SER A 35 6.52 -5.72 -4.15
N THR A 36 5.95 -6.27 -3.07
CA THR A 36 4.90 -7.30 -3.15
C THR A 36 3.53 -6.77 -2.71
N THR A 37 3.40 -5.46 -2.55
CA THR A 37 2.21 -4.79 -2.02
C THR A 37 1.83 -3.59 -2.87
N CYS A 38 0.59 -3.14 -2.75
CA CYS A 38 0.13 -1.90 -3.36
C CYS A 38 -0.67 -1.05 -2.35
N LEU A 39 -0.71 0.25 -2.63
CA LEU A 39 -1.59 1.19 -1.94
C LEU A 39 -3.01 1.07 -2.51
N ASP A 40 -4.00 1.10 -1.63
CA ASP A 40 -5.41 1.11 -2.00
C ASP A 40 -6.21 2.05 -1.08
N HIS A 41 -7.39 2.47 -1.52
CA HIS A 41 -8.32 3.26 -0.72
C HIS A 41 -9.46 2.38 -0.21
N ASN A 42 -9.52 2.20 1.11
CA ASN A 42 -10.63 1.53 1.75
C ASN A 42 -11.81 2.50 1.90
N SER A 43 -12.79 2.36 1.02
CA SER A 43 -14.00 3.20 1.02
C SER A 43 -14.91 2.99 2.24
N GLN A 44 -14.82 1.85 2.92
CA GLN A 44 -15.65 1.56 4.10
C GLN A 44 -15.17 2.31 5.34
N THR A 45 -13.85 2.38 5.53
CA THR A 45 -13.22 3.09 6.66
C THR A 45 -12.70 4.48 6.29
N ASN A 46 -12.73 4.83 5.00
CA ASN A 46 -12.15 6.04 4.44
C ASN A 46 -10.67 6.20 4.80
N GLN A 47 -9.89 5.13 4.60
CA GLN A 47 -8.46 5.07 4.93
C GLN A 47 -7.65 4.58 3.75
N TYR A 48 -6.43 5.09 3.63
CA TYR A 48 -5.44 4.50 2.75
C TYR A 48 -4.78 3.31 3.44
N ILE A 49 -4.73 2.20 2.71
CA ILE A 49 -4.24 0.92 3.21
C ILE A 49 -3.18 0.36 2.26
N VAL A 50 -2.33 -0.51 2.81
CA VAL A 50 -1.38 -1.28 2.03
C VAL A 50 -1.84 -2.73 2.01
N VAL A 51 -2.00 -3.29 0.83
CA VAL A 51 -2.49 -4.66 0.62
C VAL A 51 -1.49 -5.50 -0.15
N VAL A 52 -1.56 -6.82 0.02
CA VAL A 52 -0.72 -7.76 -0.75
C VAL A 52 -1.21 -7.85 -2.19
N MET A 53 -0.33 -7.71 -3.18
CA MET A 53 -0.72 -7.75 -4.60
C MET A 53 -1.39 -9.07 -5.00
N GLU A 54 -0.85 -10.20 -4.53
CA GLU A 54 -1.39 -11.54 -4.81
C GLU A 54 -2.68 -11.83 -4.04
N ASN A 55 -2.96 -11.09 -2.96
CA ASN A 55 -4.15 -11.22 -2.14
C ASN A 55 -4.63 -9.85 -1.63
N PRO A 56 -5.36 -9.07 -2.44
CA PRO A 56 -5.75 -7.70 -2.10
C PRO A 56 -6.67 -7.58 -0.87
N LYS A 57 -7.22 -8.71 -0.38
CA LYS A 57 -8.00 -8.74 0.86
C LYS A 57 -7.12 -8.71 2.12
N GLN A 58 -5.83 -8.98 1.99
CA GLN A 58 -4.89 -8.98 3.09
C GLN A 58 -4.29 -7.59 3.25
N ILE A 59 -4.75 -6.87 4.27
CA ILE A 59 -4.26 -5.55 4.66
C ILE A 59 -3.04 -5.72 5.56
N VAL A 60 -1.87 -5.23 5.15
CA VAL A 60 -0.63 -5.37 5.93
C VAL A 60 -0.25 -4.11 6.69
N ALA A 61 -0.77 -2.94 6.30
CA ALA A 61 -0.59 -1.68 7.02
C ALA A 61 -1.70 -0.68 6.70
N ILE A 62 -1.88 0.31 7.57
CA ILE A 62 -2.68 1.51 7.34
C ILE A 62 -1.73 2.69 7.15
N ILE A 63 -1.99 3.57 6.19
CA ILE A 63 -1.20 4.80 6.05
C ILE A 63 -1.70 5.86 7.02
N ASP A 64 -0.76 6.52 7.68
CA ASP A 64 -1.03 7.64 8.57
C ASP A 64 -1.76 8.77 7.83
N SER A 65 -2.81 9.29 8.46
CA SER A 65 -3.64 10.38 7.94
C SER A 65 -2.87 11.64 7.54
N GLN A 66 -1.68 11.88 8.11
CA GLN A 66 -0.84 13.01 7.72
C GLN A 66 -0.41 12.97 6.24
N ASP A 67 -0.34 11.78 5.64
CA ASP A 67 0.06 11.57 4.26
C ASP A 67 -1.13 11.53 3.29
N ASN A 68 -2.38 11.62 3.79
CA ASN A 68 -3.60 11.50 2.97
C ASN A 68 -3.64 12.52 1.84
N MET A 69 -3.23 13.76 2.06
CA MET A 69 -3.24 14.79 1.03
C MET A 69 -2.36 14.41 -0.17
N ILE A 70 -1.21 13.78 0.08
CA ILE A 70 -0.30 13.32 -0.97
C ILE A 70 -0.95 12.18 -1.76
N LEU A 71 -1.57 11.23 -1.04
CA LEU A 71 -2.25 10.10 -1.64
C LEU A 71 -3.47 10.52 -2.45
N ASP A 72 -4.30 11.45 -1.96
CA ASP A 72 -5.44 12.01 -2.69
C ASP A 72 -5.00 12.56 -4.05
N ILE A 73 -3.91 13.32 -4.08
CA ILE A 73 -3.34 13.88 -5.31
C ILE A 73 -2.84 12.76 -6.23
N LEU A 74 -2.14 11.77 -5.69
CA LEU A 74 -1.62 10.64 -6.47
C LEU A 74 -2.75 9.83 -7.11
N PHE A 75 -3.77 9.44 -6.34
CA PHE A 75 -4.90 8.68 -6.84
C PHE A 75 -5.73 9.48 -7.85
N LYS A 76 -5.95 10.77 -7.59
CA LYS A 76 -6.62 11.65 -8.56
C LYS A 76 -5.85 11.73 -9.87
N ASN A 77 -4.53 11.98 -9.81
CA ASN A 77 -3.69 12.07 -11.01
C ASN A 77 -3.63 10.74 -11.77
N ALA A 78 -3.54 9.62 -11.07
CA ALA A 78 -3.57 8.29 -11.67
C ALA A 78 -4.91 8.03 -12.40
N HIS A 79 -6.03 8.40 -11.77
CA HIS A 79 -7.35 8.29 -12.37
C HIS A 79 -7.52 9.18 -13.61
N GLU A 80 -7.05 10.43 -13.56
CA GLU A 80 -7.06 11.35 -14.69
C GLU A 80 -6.20 10.83 -15.85
N ALA A 81 -5.01 10.29 -15.56
CA ALA A 81 -4.11 9.73 -16.57
C ALA A 81 -4.73 8.50 -17.25
N HIS A 82 -5.31 7.59 -16.47
CA HIS A 82 -6.01 6.41 -17.00
C HIS A 82 -7.20 6.81 -17.88
N SER A 83 -8.00 7.78 -17.43
CA SER A 83 -9.17 8.26 -18.18
C SER A 83 -8.78 8.89 -19.53
N LYS A 84 -7.65 9.60 -19.59
CA LYS A 84 -7.13 10.16 -20.85
C LYS A 84 -6.61 9.08 -21.79
N GLN A 85 -5.90 8.07 -21.28
CA GLN A 85 -5.42 6.95 -22.08
C GLN A 85 -6.56 6.16 -22.73
N GLU A 86 -7.70 6.00 -22.06
CA GLU A 86 -8.87 5.34 -22.65
C GLU A 86 -9.58 6.17 -23.73
N TYR A 87 -9.45 7.50 -23.68
CA TYR A 87 -9.99 8.38 -24.71
C TYR A 87 -9.11 8.38 -25.96
N ASP A 88 -7.78 8.42 -25.79
CA ASP A 88 -6.82 8.48 -26.90
C ASP A 88 -6.65 7.15 -27.65
N GLN A 89 -7.12 6.02 -27.08
CA GLN A 89 -7.12 4.70 -27.72
C GLN A 89 -8.44 4.35 -28.44
N LYS A 90 -9.42 5.25 -28.47
CA LYS A 90 -10.68 5.09 -29.21
C LYS A 90 -10.68 5.88 -30.51
#